data_AF-A0AAV6TM32-F1
#
_entry.id   AF-A0AAV6TM32-F1
#
_cell.length_a   1.000
_cell.length_b   1.000
_cell.length_c   1.000
_cell.angle_alpha   90.00
_cell.angle_beta   90.00
_cell.angle_gamma   90.00
#
_symmetry.space_group_name_H-M   'P 1'
#
loop_
_entity.id
_entity.type
_entity.pdbx_description
1 polymer ?
#
loop_
_entity_poly.entity_id
_entity_poly.type
_entity_poly.pdbx_seq_one_letter_code
_entity_poly.pdbx_strand_id
1 'polypeptide(L)'
;MVHKGILESISSSEWATPVVPVVKGDGSIRLCGDYRCTVNKSVKPYTYPLPTVNEVLSTVAGGKVFQMAIFQKKMEEVFAGVDGVLP
;
A
#
# COMPACT_ATOMS: atom_id res chain seq x y z
N MET A 1 9.07 -12.22 15.92
CA MET A 1 8.90 -10.77 15.66
C MET A 1 9.68 -9.94 16.65
N VAL A 2 9.55 -10.19 17.97
CA VAL A 2 10.34 -9.50 19.01
C VAL A 2 11.85 -9.76 18.87
N HIS A 3 12.29 -11.02 18.87
CA HIS A 3 13.71 -11.36 18.67
C HIS A 3 14.31 -10.91 17.32
N LYS A 4 13.47 -10.57 16.33
CA LYS A 4 13.92 -10.05 15.03
C LYS A 4 13.99 -8.52 15.00
N GLY A 5 13.70 -7.84 16.12
CA GLY A 5 13.68 -6.37 16.22
C GLY A 5 12.50 -5.70 15.49
N ILE A 6 11.46 -6.47 15.13
CA ILE A 6 10.29 -5.94 14.39
C ILE A 6 9.23 -5.40 15.36
N LEU A 7 9.12 -6.00 16.55
CA LEU A 7 8.18 -5.60 17.60
C LEU A 7 8.93 -5.43 18.92
N GLU A 8 8.49 -4.49 19.74
CA GLU A 8 8.98 -4.29 21.10
C GLU A 8 7.86 -4.60 22.11
N SER A 9 8.24 -5.18 23.24
CA SER A 9 7.32 -5.43 24.36
C SER A 9 7.09 -4.13 25.13
N ILE A 10 5.83 -3.74 25.29
CA ILE A 10 5.41 -2.61 26.11
C ILE A 10 4.43 -3.07 27.20
N SER A 11 4.44 -2.41 28.36
CA SER A 11 3.57 -2.77 29.49
C SER A 11 2.14 -2.28 29.31
N SER A 12 1.94 -1.10 28.70
CA SER A 12 0.64 -0.54 28.40
C SER A 12 0.70 0.34 27.14
N SER A 13 -0.43 0.45 26.45
CA SER A 13 -0.62 1.32 25.29
C SER A 13 -2.03 1.88 25.30
N GLU A 14 -2.16 3.17 24.98
CA GLU A 14 -3.46 3.80 24.75
C GLU A 14 -4.10 3.33 23.45
N TRP A 15 -3.28 2.91 22.48
CA TRP A 15 -3.71 2.42 21.18
C TRP A 15 -3.43 0.92 21.05
N ALA A 16 -4.47 0.16 20.71
CA ALA A 16 -4.36 -1.27 20.45
C ALA A 16 -5.22 -1.64 19.24
N THR A 17 -4.83 -2.73 18.57
CA THR A 17 -5.56 -3.31 17.45
C THR A 17 -5.57 -4.82 17.62
N PRO A 18 -6.72 -5.50 17.42
CA PRO A 18 -6.77 -6.94 17.55
C PRO A 18 -5.90 -7.62 16.47
N VAL A 19 -5.26 -8.72 16.86
CA VAL A 19 -4.42 -9.52 15.97
C VAL A 19 -5.23 -10.68 15.42
N VAL A 20 -5.18 -10.85 14.11
CA VAL A 20 -5.84 -11.89 13.33
C VAL A 20 -4.77 -12.85 12.80
N PRO A 21 -4.64 -14.06 13.36
CA PRO A 21 -3.79 -15.11 12.80
C PRO A 21 -4.48 -15.75 11.59
N VAL A 22 -3.77 -15.81 10.47
CA VAL A 22 -4.22 -16.45 9.24
C VAL A 22 -3.33 -17.65 8.96
N VAL A 23 -3.92 -18.84 8.91
CA VAL A 23 -3.22 -20.06 8.48
C VAL A 23 -3.23 -20.09 6.95
N LYS A 24 -2.04 -20.16 6.35
CA LYS A 24 -1.88 -20.31 4.90
C LYS A 24 -2.09 -21.76 4.48
N GLY A 25 -2.25 -21.99 3.17
CA GLY A 25 -2.32 -23.34 2.61
C GLY A 25 -1.05 -24.20 2.82
N ASP A 26 0.11 -23.58 3.05
CA ASP A 26 1.36 -24.27 3.39
C ASP A 26 1.49 -24.59 4.91
N GLY A 27 0.46 -24.30 5.71
CA GLY A 27 0.45 -24.50 7.16
C GLY A 27 1.16 -23.41 7.97
N SER A 28 1.84 -22.46 7.33
CA SER A 28 2.46 -21.34 8.04
C SER A 28 1.44 -20.27 8.46
N ILE A 29 1.75 -19.56 9.55
CA ILE A 29 0.86 -18.52 10.12
C ILE A 29 1.33 -17.13 9.67
N ARG A 30 0.41 -16.31 9.17
CA ARG A 30 0.58 -14.86 9.03
C ARG A 30 -0.16 -14.16 10.15
N LEU A 31 0.52 -13.31 10.90
CA LEU A 31 -0.12 -12.43 11.88
C LEU A 31 -0.48 -11.11 11.19
N CYS A 32 -1.75 -10.72 11.22
CA CYS A 32 -2.25 -9.46 10.66
C CYS A 32 -2.94 -8.65 11.75
N GLY A 33 -2.74 -7.34 11.83
CA GLY A 33 -3.56 -6.46 12.68
C GLY A 33 -4.84 -6.05 11.95
N ASP A 34 -6.00 -6.07 12.62
CA ASP A 34 -7.25 -5.56 12.06
C ASP A 34 -7.36 -4.04 12.22
N TYR A 35 -6.56 -3.32 11.43
CA TYR A 35 -6.53 -1.85 11.44
C TYR A 35 -7.81 -1.21 10.90
N ARG A 36 -8.67 -1.98 10.22
CA ARG A 36 -9.95 -1.48 9.69
C ARG A 36 -10.88 -1.06 10.82
N CYS A 37 -10.89 -1.83 11.91
CA CYS A 37 -11.78 -1.59 13.04
C CYS A 37 -11.32 -0.44 13.95
N THR A 38 -10.02 -0.15 13.93
CA THR A 38 -9.33 0.76 14.85
C THR A 38 -8.71 1.95 14.10
N VAL A 39 -7.45 1.84 13.71
CA VAL A 39 -6.61 2.92 13.19
C VAL A 39 -7.23 3.60 11.96
N ASN A 40 -7.77 2.83 11.02
CA ASN A 40 -8.32 3.37 9.77
C ASN A 40 -9.56 4.25 9.99
N LYS A 41 -10.26 4.15 11.14
CA LYS A 41 -11.37 5.05 11.47
C LYS A 41 -10.90 6.39 12.05
N SER A 42 -9.73 6.40 12.67
CA SER A 42 -9.15 7.58 13.31
C SER A 42 -8.26 8.37 12.37
N VAL A 43 -7.72 7.73 11.33
CA VAL A 43 -6.89 8.37 10.30
C VAL A 43 -7.78 9.10 9.29
N LYS A 44 -7.45 10.36 9.00
CA LYS A 44 -8.09 11.10 7.91
C LYS A 44 -7.67 10.52 6.57
N PRO A 45 -8.60 10.11 5.69
CA PRO A 45 -8.23 9.59 4.38
C PRO A 45 -7.58 10.70 3.55
N TYR A 46 -6.36 10.44 3.09
CA TYR A 46 -5.70 11.27 2.08
C TYR A 46 -5.89 10.59 0.73
N THR A 47 -6.81 11.13 -0.08
CA THR A 47 -7.08 10.62 -1.42
C THR A 47 -6.18 11.36 -2.41
N TYR A 48 -5.13 10.69 -2.86
CA TYR A 48 -4.36 11.14 -4.01
C TYR A 48 -5.02 10.64 -5.30
N PRO A 49 -5.25 11.51 -6.31
CA PRO A 49 -5.84 11.10 -7.57
C PRO A 49 -4.87 10.19 -8.32
N LEU A 50 -5.11 8.89 -8.27
CA LEU A 50 -4.42 7.95 -9.13
C LEU A 50 -5.00 8.07 -10.55
N PRO A 51 -4.16 8.07 -11.60
CA PRO A 51 -4.64 8.08 -12.97
C PRO A 51 -5.48 6.84 -13.22
N THR A 52 -6.60 7.03 -13.90
CA THR A 52 -7.48 5.95 -14.33
C THR A 52 -6.77 5.08 -15.35
N VAL A 53 -7.21 3.82 -15.47
CA VAL A 53 -6.66 2.88 -16.46
C VAL A 53 -6.72 3.47 -17.88
N ASN A 54 -7.79 4.20 -18.22
CA ASN A 54 -7.93 4.83 -19.53
C ASN A 54 -6.93 5.96 -19.75
N GLU A 55 -6.67 6.80 -18.74
CA GLU A 55 -5.66 7.85 -18.82
C GLU A 55 -4.28 7.23 -19.06
N VAL A 56 -3.90 6.21 -18.28
CA VAL A 56 -2.62 5.53 -18.48
C VAL A 56 -2.54 4.87 -19.85
N LEU A 57 -3.58 4.16 -20.30
CA LEU A 57 -3.59 3.50 -21.61
C LEU A 57 -3.55 4.49 -22.78
N SER A 58 -4.17 5.66 -22.63
CA SER A 58 -4.09 6.72 -23.63
C SER A 58 -2.67 7.24 -23.83
N THR A 59 -1.85 7.28 -22.77
CA THR A 59 -0.46 7.74 -22.86
C THR A 59 0.44 6.82 -23.69
N VAL A 60 0.04 5.56 -23.88
CA VAL A 60 0.80 4.56 -24.64
C VAL A 60 0.11 4.17 -25.95
N ALA A 61 -1.03 4.81 -26.27
CA ALA A 61 -1.76 4.55 -27.50
C ALA A 61 -0.89 4.82 -28.74
N GLY A 62 -0.91 3.90 -29.71
CA GLY A 62 -0.10 3.97 -30.93
C GLY A 62 1.27 3.26 -30.83
N GLY A 63 1.62 2.71 -29.67
CA GLY A 63 2.78 1.83 -29.52
C GLY A 63 2.60 0.51 -30.30
N LYS A 64 3.65 0.07 -31.00
CA LYS A 64 3.64 -1.23 -31.73
C LYS A 64 4.10 -2.40 -30.87
N VAL A 65 4.84 -2.12 -29.80
CA VAL A 65 5.37 -3.10 -28.85
C VAL A 65 5.25 -2.50 -27.45
N PHE A 66 4.63 -3.25 -26.54
CA PHE A 66 4.48 -2.87 -25.14
C PHE A 66 5.34 -3.80 -24.28
N GLN A 67 6.17 -3.22 -23.43
CA GLN A 67 6.91 -3.95 -22.40
C GLN A 67 6.49 -3.42 -21.04
N MET A 68 6.37 -4.31 -20.06
CA MET A 68 5.99 -3.95 -18.68
C MET A 68 6.93 -2.89 -18.10
N ALA A 69 8.22 -2.93 -18.43
CA ALA A 69 9.19 -1.92 -18.00
C ALA A 69 8.89 -0.51 -18.56
N ILE A 70 8.38 -0.41 -19.78
CA ILE A 70 7.99 0.89 -20.38
C ILE A 70 6.73 1.42 -19.70
N PHE A 71 5.79 0.54 -19.37
CA PHE A 71 4.57 0.90 -18.63
C PHE A 71 4.90 1.41 -17.22
N GLN A 72 5.78 0.72 -16.49
CA GLN A 72 6.23 1.12 -15.16
C GLN A 72 6.88 2.50 -15.16
N LYS A 73 7.83 2.73 -16.08
CA LYS A 73 8.53 4.02 -16.19
C LYS A 73 7.56 5.14 -16.56
N LYS A 74 6.57 4.87 -17.41
CA LYS A 74 5.56 5.86 -17.79
C LYS A 74 4.60 6.18 -16.65
N MET A 75 4.23 5.18 -15.83
CA MET A 75 3.47 5.43 -14.61
C MET A 75 4.25 6.34 -13.65
N GLU A 76 5.55 6.13 -13.46
CA GLU A 76 6.39 7.00 -12.61
C GLU A 76 6.41 8.46 -13.08
N GLU A 77 6.48 8.71 -14.39
CA GLU A 77 6.38 10.06 -14.97
C GLU A 77 5.00 10.69 -14.74
N VAL A 78 3.93 9.90 -14.87
CA VAL A 78 2.55 10.37 -14.59
C VAL A 78 2.38 10.70 -13.11
N PHE A 79 3.01 9.95 -12.21
CA PHE A 79 3.00 10.24 -10.78
C PHE A 79 3.89 11.42 -10.39
N ALA A 80 5.00 11.66 -11.11
CA ALA A 80 5.91 12.77 -10.87
C ALA A 80 5.37 14.13 -11.34
N GLY A 81 4.46 14.16 -12.32
CA GLY A 81 3.87 15.39 -12.87
C GLY A 81 2.72 15.99 -12.05
N VAL A 82 2.37 15.40 -10.90
CA VAL A 82 1.29 15.87 -10.02
C VAL A 82 1.91 16.51 -8.78
N ASP A 83 2.32 17.77 -8.91
CA ASP A 83 2.85 18.54 -7.79
C ASP A 83 1.75 18.81 -6.75
N GLY A 84 1.96 18.31 -5.53
CA GLY A 84 0.98 18.41 -4.45
C GLY A 84 1.37 17.75 -3.12
N VAL A 85 2.62 17.94 -2.68
CA VAL A 85 3.09 17.91 -1.28
C VAL A 85 2.81 16.62 -0.49
N LEU A 86 3.80 15.72 -0.52
CA LEU A 86 4.28 15.06 0.71
C LEU A 86 4.73 16.16 1.70
N PRO A 87 4.33 16.17 2.97
CA PRO A 87 5.24 16.64 4.01
C PRO A 87 6.47 15.73 4.09
#